data_AF-A0A7S4MVB9-F1
#
_entry.id   AF-A0A7S4MVB9-F1
#
_cell.length_a   1.000
_cell.length_b   1.000
_cell.length_c   1.000
_cell.angle_alpha   90.00
_cell.angle_beta   90.00
_cell.angle_gamma   90.00
#
_symmetry.space_group_name_H-M   'P 1'
#
loop_
_entity.id
_entity.type
_entity.pdbx_description
1 polymer ?
#
loop_
_entity_poly.entity_id
_entity_poly.type
_entity_poly.pdbx_seq_one_letter_code
_entity_poly.pdbx_strand_id
1 'polypeptide(L)'
;GGQEHLAPPPKELLFAQTEEYVEYDKTGAVLRGQEKAIAKSKYVEDVTTNNHTAIWGSFFDRTTFRWGYADDHSTTHNSYGTGEAGRRARDAAAAAMLREPPERSAPITTTTGSSGTMAPPTKAMYGMAEELGEHDLDESKVRAALKAERERQSAAPAEERKRKYNSMASDDVTPETMEAYHRAKARADDPMANFADTATDDEA
;
A
#
# COMPACT_ATOMS: atom_id res chain seq x y z
N GLY A 1 -45.75 -23.22 -11.83
CA GLY A 1 -46.00 -23.18 -10.38
C GLY A 1 -46.07 -24.60 -9.89
N GLY A 2 -45.34 -24.94 -8.83
CA GLY A 2 -45.30 -26.31 -8.30
C GLY A 2 -43.93 -26.79 -7.81
N GLN A 3 -42.86 -26.00 -7.97
CA GLN A 3 -41.55 -26.35 -7.37
C GLN A 3 -41.59 -26.22 -5.84
N GLU A 4 -42.43 -25.33 -5.30
CA GLU A 4 -42.63 -25.12 -3.86
C GLU A 4 -43.20 -26.32 -3.09
N HIS A 5 -43.72 -27.36 -3.77
CA HIS A 5 -44.26 -28.58 -3.15
C HIS A 5 -43.38 -29.83 -3.32
N LEU A 6 -42.22 -29.68 -3.98
CA LEU A 6 -41.29 -30.79 -4.22
C LEU A 6 -40.31 -31.01 -3.07
N ALA A 7 -40.18 -30.01 -2.18
CA ALA A 7 -39.34 -30.11 -1.00
C ALA A 7 -40.00 -31.07 0.01
N PRO A 8 -39.33 -32.18 0.40
CA PRO A 8 -39.88 -33.07 1.41
C PRO A 8 -40.06 -32.29 2.73
N PRO A 9 -41.18 -32.51 3.46
CA PRO A 9 -41.35 -31.98 4.80
C PRO A 9 -40.18 -32.35 5.70
N PRO A 10 -39.88 -31.55 6.74
CA PRO A 10 -38.84 -31.91 7.71
C PRO A 10 -39.09 -33.31 8.26
N LYS A 11 -38.01 -34.08 8.47
CA LYS A 11 -38.07 -35.50 8.81
C LYS A 11 -38.90 -35.77 10.07
N GLU A 12 -38.92 -34.82 11.02
CA GLU A 12 -39.74 -34.86 12.23
C GLU A 12 -41.26 -34.85 11.95
N LEU A 13 -41.69 -34.23 10.85
CA LEU A 13 -43.09 -34.29 10.39
C LEU A 13 -43.35 -35.52 9.52
N LEU A 14 -42.33 -36.05 8.85
CA LEU A 14 -42.44 -37.23 7.99
C LEU A 14 -42.59 -38.52 8.80
N PHE A 15 -41.83 -38.62 9.88
CA PHE A 15 -41.91 -39.68 10.86
C PHE A 15 -42.75 -39.14 12.03
N ALA A 16 -44.07 -39.35 12.00
CA ALA A 16 -45.01 -38.89 13.03
C ALA A 16 -44.76 -39.47 14.45
N GLN A 17 -43.63 -40.14 14.67
CA GLN A 17 -43.17 -40.64 15.95
C GLN A 17 -42.08 -39.72 16.50
N THR A 18 -42.32 -39.13 17.66
CA THR A 18 -41.36 -38.26 18.36
C THR A 18 -40.37 -39.03 19.24
N GLU A 19 -40.17 -40.32 18.97
CA GLU A 19 -39.32 -41.18 19.81
C GLU A 19 -37.86 -41.08 19.38
N GLU A 20 -37.11 -40.20 20.05
CA GLU A 20 -35.65 -40.12 19.92
C GLU A 20 -35.01 -41.23 20.78
N TYR A 21 -34.49 -42.26 20.13
CA TYR A 21 -33.87 -43.40 20.80
C TYR A 21 -32.49 -43.02 21.36
N VAL A 22 -32.34 -43.06 22.69
CA VAL A 22 -31.07 -42.82 23.39
C VAL A 22 -30.62 -44.09 24.12
N GLU A 23 -29.46 -44.62 23.73
CA GLU A 23 -28.82 -45.73 24.41
C GLU A 23 -27.96 -45.20 25.56
N TYR A 24 -28.18 -45.71 26.78
CA TYR A 24 -27.36 -45.43 27.95
C TYR A 24 -26.47 -46.62 28.28
N ASP A 25 -25.22 -46.36 28.65
CA ASP A 25 -24.35 -47.35 29.30
C ASP A 25 -24.89 -47.70 30.69
N LYS A 26 -24.45 -48.82 31.27
CA LYS A 26 -24.76 -49.23 32.66
C LYS A 26 -24.39 -48.16 33.71
N THR A 27 -23.50 -47.24 33.33
CA THR A 27 -23.05 -46.09 34.13
C THR A 27 -23.93 -44.85 33.95
N GLY A 28 -24.90 -44.87 33.04
CA GLY A 28 -25.78 -43.74 32.70
C GLY A 28 -25.22 -42.78 31.63
N ALA A 29 -24.06 -43.07 31.04
CA ALA A 29 -23.49 -42.26 29.96
C ALA A 29 -24.19 -42.56 28.62
N VAL A 30 -24.47 -41.53 27.81
CA VAL A 30 -25.09 -41.71 26.49
C VAL A 30 -24.09 -42.35 25.51
N LEU A 31 -24.42 -43.54 25.00
CA LEU A 31 -23.65 -44.30 24.00
C LEU A 31 -24.06 -43.94 22.58
N ARG A 32 -25.37 -43.76 22.35
CA ARG A 32 -25.97 -43.55 21.02
C ARG A 32 -27.26 -42.75 21.14
N GLY A 33 -27.59 -41.97 20.11
CA GLY A 33 -28.88 -41.27 20.03
C GLY A 33 -28.78 -39.76 20.17
N GLN A 34 -27.94 -39.24 21.07
CA GLN A 34 -27.77 -37.79 21.19
C GLN A 34 -26.56 -37.31 20.39
N GLU A 35 -26.80 -36.38 19.46
CA GLU A 35 -25.71 -35.62 18.84
C GLU A 35 -24.97 -34.85 19.94
N LYS A 36 -23.64 -34.96 19.96
CA LYS A 36 -22.82 -34.26 20.96
C LYS A 36 -23.02 -32.76 20.78
N ALA A 37 -23.62 -32.10 21.77
CA ALA A 37 -23.75 -30.65 21.77
C ALA A 37 -22.35 -30.02 21.66
N ILE A 38 -22.19 -29.10 20.70
CA ILE A 38 -20.95 -28.34 20.55
C ILE A 38 -20.78 -27.52 21.82
N ALA A 39 -19.67 -27.75 22.53
CA ALA A 39 -19.36 -27.01 23.74
C ALA A 39 -19.12 -25.53 23.38
N LYS A 40 -20.02 -24.65 23.83
CA LYS A 40 -19.89 -23.19 23.71
C LYS A 40 -19.13 -22.65 24.91
N SER A 41 -18.27 -21.64 24.72
CA SER A 41 -17.61 -20.99 25.86
C SER A 41 -18.57 -20.07 26.62
N LYS A 42 -18.08 -19.50 27.74
CA LYS A 42 -18.81 -18.55 28.57
C LYS A 42 -19.13 -17.24 27.84
N TYR A 43 -18.35 -16.88 26.82
CA TYR A 43 -18.48 -15.61 26.13
C TYR A 43 -19.32 -15.76 24.86
N VAL A 44 -19.96 -14.68 24.45
CA VAL A 44 -20.72 -14.67 23.20
C VAL A 44 -19.72 -14.74 22.05
N GLU A 45 -19.67 -15.91 21.43
CA GLU A 45 -18.88 -16.17 20.22
C GLU A 45 -19.63 -15.67 18.99
N ASP A 46 -18.94 -15.59 17.85
CA ASP A 46 -19.51 -15.26 16.54
C ASP A 46 -20.25 -13.91 16.46
N VAL A 47 -19.94 -12.97 17.35
CA VAL A 47 -20.43 -11.59 17.27
C VAL A 47 -19.52 -10.81 16.32
N THR A 48 -19.98 -10.61 15.10
CA THR A 48 -19.31 -9.77 14.13
C THR A 48 -19.88 -8.35 14.17
N THR A 49 -18.99 -7.36 14.07
CA THR A 49 -19.35 -5.94 14.04
C THR A 49 -19.63 -5.47 12.62
N ASN A 50 -20.52 -4.49 12.48
CA ASN A 50 -20.78 -3.74 11.23
C ASN A 50 -21.06 -4.60 9.99
N ASN A 51 -21.88 -5.64 10.14
CA ASN A 51 -22.31 -6.51 9.03
C ASN A 51 -21.16 -7.28 8.35
N HIS A 52 -20.02 -7.40 9.01
CA HIS A 52 -18.98 -8.34 8.58
C HIS A 52 -19.39 -9.78 8.93
N THR A 53 -18.94 -10.77 8.16
CA THR A 53 -19.10 -12.21 8.51
C THR A 53 -17.83 -12.83 9.08
N ALA A 54 -16.76 -12.04 9.19
CA ALA A 54 -15.48 -12.44 9.76
C ALA A 54 -14.99 -11.36 10.73
N ILE A 55 -14.15 -11.77 11.69
CA ILE A 55 -13.53 -10.84 12.64
C ILE A 55 -12.37 -10.08 11.98
N TRP A 56 -12.01 -8.93 12.54
CA TRP A 56 -10.81 -8.21 12.12
C TRP A 56 -9.55 -9.05 12.35
N GLY A 57 -8.62 -9.04 11.39
CA GLY A 57 -7.39 -9.84 11.44
C GLY A 57 -7.55 -11.26 10.90
N SER A 58 -8.73 -11.61 10.38
CA SER A 58 -8.95 -12.88 9.67
C SER A 58 -8.29 -12.92 8.29
N PHE A 59 -7.90 -11.77 7.74
CA PHE A 59 -7.22 -11.66 6.43
C PHE A 59 -5.95 -10.82 6.52
N PHE A 60 -4.92 -11.24 5.78
CA PHE A 60 -3.66 -10.51 5.62
C PHE A 60 -3.38 -10.26 4.15
N ASP A 61 -3.33 -8.98 3.76
CA ASP A 61 -2.93 -8.57 2.43
C ASP A 61 -1.40 -8.54 2.33
N ARG A 62 -0.83 -9.42 1.50
CA ARG A 62 0.61 -9.52 1.27
C ARG A 62 1.16 -8.42 0.37
N THR A 63 0.30 -7.70 -0.37
CA THR A 63 0.73 -6.60 -1.24
C THR A 63 0.91 -5.31 -0.45
N THR A 64 -0.03 -5.00 0.45
CA THR A 64 0.03 -3.80 1.29
C THR A 64 0.59 -4.06 2.70
N PHE A 65 0.88 -5.32 3.04
CA PHE A 65 1.31 -5.78 4.37
C PHE A 65 0.36 -5.30 5.48
N ARG A 66 -0.95 -5.41 5.26
CA ARG A 66 -1.97 -4.98 6.21
C ARG A 66 -2.95 -6.10 6.57
N TRP A 67 -3.43 -6.05 7.80
CA TRP A 67 -4.51 -6.91 8.27
C TRP A 67 -5.87 -6.32 7.91
N GLY A 68 -6.85 -7.19 7.72
CA GLY A 68 -8.21 -6.84 7.34
C GLY A 68 -9.22 -7.93 7.69
N TYR A 69 -10.43 -7.76 7.16
CA TYR A 69 -11.52 -8.74 7.27
C TYR A 69 -11.48 -9.75 6.10
N ALA A 70 -11.74 -11.03 6.36
CA ALA A 70 -11.71 -12.09 5.34
C ALA A 70 -12.95 -12.16 4.45
N ASP A 71 -14.05 -11.51 4.84
CA ASP A 71 -15.29 -11.53 4.08
C ASP A 71 -15.24 -10.61 2.86
N ASP A 72 -14.67 -9.41 3.01
CA ASP A 72 -14.62 -8.38 1.97
C ASP A 72 -13.21 -7.83 1.67
N HIS A 73 -12.18 -8.34 2.35
CA HIS A 73 -10.79 -7.89 2.22
C HIS A 73 -10.61 -6.38 2.48
N SER A 74 -11.51 -5.78 3.28
CA SER A 74 -11.34 -4.43 3.79
C SER A 74 -10.19 -4.40 4.80
N THR A 75 -9.21 -3.55 4.53
CA THR A 75 -8.06 -3.28 5.41
C THR A 75 -8.29 -2.08 6.34
N THR A 76 -9.54 -1.65 6.51
CA THR A 76 -9.92 -0.53 7.38
C THR A 76 -10.70 -1.06 8.57
N HIS A 77 -10.18 -0.85 9.79
CA HIS A 77 -10.83 -1.35 11.01
C HIS A 77 -12.16 -0.64 11.23
N ASN A 78 -13.18 -1.40 11.67
CA ASN A 78 -14.53 -0.89 11.93
C ASN A 78 -15.22 -0.29 10.69
N SER A 79 -14.84 -0.74 9.48
CA SER A 79 -15.63 -0.48 8.27
C SER A 79 -16.97 -1.22 8.31
N TYR A 80 -17.86 -0.88 7.38
CA TYR A 80 -19.06 -1.67 7.11
C TYR A 80 -18.76 -2.71 6.03
N GLY A 81 -19.24 -3.94 6.23
CA GLY A 81 -19.04 -5.05 5.30
C GLY A 81 -19.66 -4.77 3.94
N THR A 82 -18.84 -4.88 2.89
CA THR A 82 -19.26 -4.68 1.49
C THR A 82 -19.71 -5.98 0.80
N GLY A 83 -19.69 -7.10 1.52
CA GLY A 83 -20.14 -8.41 1.07
C GLY A 83 -19.31 -9.02 -0.08
N GLU A 84 -19.82 -10.11 -0.65
CA GLU A 84 -19.08 -10.89 -1.66
C GLU A 84 -18.80 -10.10 -2.97
N ALA A 85 -19.71 -9.19 -3.34
CA ALA A 85 -19.52 -8.30 -4.48
C ALA A 85 -18.37 -7.32 -4.25
N GLY A 86 -18.26 -6.75 -3.04
CA GLY A 86 -17.15 -5.90 -2.64
C GLY A 86 -15.82 -6.64 -2.65
N ARG A 87 -15.79 -7.88 -2.15
CA ARG A 87 -14.59 -8.74 -2.20
C ARG A 87 -14.09 -8.93 -3.62
N ARG A 88 -14.97 -9.37 -4.54
CA ARG A 88 -14.60 -9.59 -5.95
C ARG A 88 -14.06 -8.32 -6.60
N ALA A 89 -14.67 -7.18 -6.33
CA ALA A 89 -14.20 -5.90 -6.86
C ALA A 89 -12.81 -5.52 -6.31
N ARG A 90 -12.56 -5.74 -5.01
CA ARG A 90 -11.24 -5.51 -4.41
C ARG A 90 -10.18 -6.46 -4.91
N ASP A 91 -10.48 -7.76 -4.99
CA ASP A 91 -9.54 -8.76 -5.51
C ASP A 91 -9.20 -8.49 -6.98
N ALA A 92 -10.21 -8.13 -7.79
CA ALA A 92 -10.00 -7.74 -9.17
C ALA A 92 -9.17 -6.44 -9.28
N ALA A 93 -9.41 -5.45 -8.41
CA ALA A 93 -8.61 -4.23 -8.38
C ALA A 93 -7.16 -4.50 -7.94
N ALA A 94 -6.95 -5.35 -6.94
CA ALA A 94 -5.63 -5.76 -6.50
C ALA A 94 -4.89 -6.56 -7.59
N ALA A 95 -5.58 -7.48 -8.27
CA ALA A 95 -5.04 -8.23 -9.39
C ALA A 95 -4.74 -7.31 -10.60
N ALA A 96 -5.59 -6.31 -10.86
CA ALA A 96 -5.37 -5.33 -11.92
C ALA A 96 -4.18 -4.40 -11.62
N MET A 97 -3.93 -4.05 -10.36
CA MET A 97 -2.73 -3.31 -9.96
C MET A 97 -1.44 -4.14 -10.09
N LEU A 98 -1.52 -5.46 -9.88
CA LEU A 98 -0.37 -6.37 -10.08
C LEU A 98 -0.14 -6.70 -11.56
N ARG A 99 -1.17 -6.60 -12.39
CA ARG A 99 -1.07 -6.83 -13.83
C ARG A 99 -0.41 -5.61 -14.49
N GLU A 100 0.80 -5.83 -14.97
CA GLU A 100 1.55 -4.88 -15.78
C GLU A 100 0.67 -4.35 -16.93
N PRO A 101 0.60 -3.02 -17.13
CA PRO A 101 -0.23 -2.47 -18.20
C PRO A 101 0.23 -3.05 -19.54
N PRO A 102 -0.67 -3.54 -20.41
CA PRO A 102 -0.27 -3.94 -21.74
C PRO A 102 0.38 -2.74 -22.43
N GLU A 103 1.57 -2.93 -22.99
CA GLU A 103 2.25 -1.91 -23.79
C GLU A 103 1.26 -1.35 -24.81
N ARG A 104 0.86 -0.08 -24.61
CA ARG A 104 -0.01 0.64 -25.53
C ARG A 104 0.77 0.92 -26.82
N SER A 105 0.81 -0.04 -27.73
CA SER A 105 1.09 0.19 -29.14
C SER A 105 -0.19 0.66 -29.82
N ALA A 106 -0.56 1.93 -29.59
CA ALA A 106 -1.54 2.61 -30.43
C ALA A 106 -1.07 4.05 -30.69
N PRO A 107 -0.97 4.49 -31.97
CA PRO A 107 -0.49 5.82 -32.29
C PRO A 107 -1.45 6.89 -31.77
N ILE A 108 -0.90 7.80 -30.97
CA ILE A 108 -1.57 9.02 -30.51
C ILE A 108 -1.87 9.89 -31.73
N THR A 109 -3.13 9.91 -32.17
CA THR A 109 -3.60 10.91 -33.11
C THR A 109 -3.68 12.25 -32.40
N THR A 110 -2.78 13.15 -32.78
CA THR A 110 -2.67 14.53 -32.33
C THR A 110 -3.96 15.30 -32.62
N THR A 111 -4.57 15.92 -31.61
CA THR A 111 -5.29 17.19 -31.81
C THR A 111 -5.44 17.99 -30.51
N THR A 112 -4.96 19.23 -30.60
CA THR A 112 -5.43 20.42 -29.86
C THR A 112 -4.83 20.71 -28.47
N GLY A 113 -3.72 21.44 -28.51
CA GLY A 113 -3.53 22.71 -27.80
C GLY A 113 -3.69 22.74 -26.27
N SER A 114 -2.58 22.56 -25.56
CA SER A 114 -2.34 23.26 -24.29
C SER A 114 -0.83 23.39 -24.07
N SER A 115 -0.35 24.63 -24.03
CA SER A 115 1.01 24.98 -23.63
C SER A 115 1.16 24.75 -22.13
N GLY A 116 1.59 23.57 -21.73
CA GLY A 116 2.07 23.26 -20.39
C GLY A 116 3.53 22.89 -20.49
N THR A 117 4.40 23.70 -19.88
CA THR A 117 5.80 23.36 -19.61
C THR A 117 5.86 21.94 -19.04
N MET A 118 6.56 21.04 -19.74
CA MET A 118 6.74 19.66 -19.33
C MET A 118 7.43 19.64 -17.97
N ALA A 119 6.68 19.33 -16.91
CA ALA A 119 7.28 19.03 -15.61
C ALA A 119 8.13 17.76 -15.79
N PRO A 120 9.40 17.76 -15.35
CA PRO A 120 10.24 16.59 -15.47
C PRO A 120 9.64 15.41 -14.67
N PRO A 121 9.88 14.15 -15.11
CA PRO A 121 9.32 12.98 -14.45
C PRO A 121 9.71 12.97 -12.96
N THR A 122 8.77 12.64 -12.09
CA THR A 122 8.96 12.60 -10.62
C THR A 122 10.16 11.75 -10.19
N LYS A 123 10.53 10.75 -10.99
CA LYS A 123 11.70 9.88 -10.76
C LYS A 123 13.04 10.62 -10.93
N ALA A 124 13.13 11.59 -11.83
CA ALA A 124 14.32 12.45 -12.00
C ALA A 124 14.50 13.39 -10.80
N MET A 125 13.40 13.85 -10.19
CA MET A 125 13.42 14.71 -9.01
C MET A 125 14.01 14.00 -7.78
N TYR A 126 13.85 12.68 -7.65
CA TYR A 126 14.30 11.90 -6.49
C TYR A 126 15.67 11.22 -6.68
N GLY A 127 16.47 11.62 -7.67
CA GLY A 127 17.83 11.12 -7.85
C GLY A 127 17.94 9.65 -8.27
N MET A 128 16.84 9.06 -8.76
CA MET A 128 16.81 7.76 -9.44
C MET A 128 17.10 7.93 -10.94
N ALA A 129 18.01 8.85 -11.27
CA ALA A 129 18.39 9.18 -12.63
C ALA A 129 19.33 8.12 -13.25
N GLU A 130 20.01 7.32 -12.44
CA GLU A 130 20.93 6.27 -12.92
C GLU A 130 20.20 5.14 -13.68
N GLU A 131 18.90 4.94 -13.45
CA GLU A 131 18.06 3.93 -14.13
C GLU A 131 17.30 4.47 -15.36
N LEU A 132 17.29 5.79 -15.56
CA LEU A 132 16.72 6.46 -16.74
C LEU A 132 17.89 6.92 -17.58
N GLY A 133 18.36 6.04 -18.47
CA GLY A 133 19.55 6.22 -19.28
C GLY A 133 19.81 7.67 -19.70
N GLU A 134 20.96 8.18 -19.27
CA GLU A 134 21.74 9.25 -19.89
C GLU A 134 20.92 10.35 -20.59
N HIS A 135 19.96 10.94 -19.86
CA HIS A 135 19.12 12.01 -20.40
C HIS A 135 19.68 13.37 -19.98
N ASP A 136 20.53 13.95 -20.83
CA ASP A 136 20.83 15.38 -21.04
C ASP A 136 20.72 16.34 -19.82
N LEU A 137 21.32 16.01 -18.68
CA LEU A 137 21.55 17.02 -17.64
C LEU A 137 22.71 17.91 -18.13
N ASP A 138 22.42 19.18 -18.40
CA ASP A 138 23.43 20.15 -18.84
C ASP A 138 24.53 20.27 -17.76
N GLU A 139 25.70 19.67 -18.01
CA GLU A 139 26.82 19.66 -17.05
C GLU A 139 27.20 21.06 -16.56
N SER A 140 27.06 22.07 -17.41
CA SER A 140 27.31 23.48 -17.07
C SER A 140 26.36 24.00 -15.98
N LYS A 141 25.07 23.64 -16.05
CA LYS A 141 24.06 24.02 -15.05
C LYS A 141 24.26 23.24 -13.76
N VAL A 142 24.64 21.97 -13.84
CA VAL A 142 24.94 21.17 -12.64
C VAL A 142 26.16 21.70 -11.90
N ARG A 143 27.23 22.10 -12.61
CA ARG A 143 28.40 22.75 -11.99
C ARG A 143 28.06 24.10 -11.37
N ALA A 144 27.21 24.90 -12.03
CA ALA A 144 26.71 26.16 -11.47
C ALA A 144 25.87 25.94 -10.21
N ALA A 145 25.00 24.93 -10.21
CA ALA A 145 24.19 24.53 -9.06
C ALA A 145 25.05 24.00 -7.90
N LEU A 146 26.11 23.24 -8.19
CA LEU A 146 27.06 22.74 -7.19
C LEU A 146 27.82 23.89 -6.51
N LYS A 147 28.22 24.91 -7.28
CA LYS A 147 28.85 26.12 -6.74
C LYS A 147 27.89 26.91 -5.84
N ALA A 148 26.63 27.08 -6.28
CA ALA A 148 25.61 27.78 -5.51
C ALA A 148 25.26 27.04 -4.20
N GLU A 149 25.17 25.71 -4.23
CA GLU A 149 24.91 24.90 -3.03
C GLU A 149 26.10 24.91 -2.06
N ARG A 150 27.35 24.85 -2.57
CA ARG A 150 28.55 25.00 -1.75
C ARG A 150 28.64 26.39 -1.10
N GLU A 151 28.29 27.45 -1.85
CA GLU A 151 28.21 28.81 -1.32
C GLU A 151 27.14 28.93 -0.22
N ARG A 152 25.95 28.34 -0.45
CA ARG A 152 24.84 28.28 0.51
C ARG A 152 25.21 27.51 1.78
N GLN A 153 25.95 26.41 1.66
CA GLN A 153 26.44 25.63 2.81
C GLN A 153 27.57 26.34 3.57
N SER A 154 28.43 27.09 2.86
CA SER A 154 29.50 27.88 3.46
C SER A 154 29.01 29.20 4.09
N ALA A 155 27.84 29.68 3.69
CA ALA A 155 27.19 30.83 4.30
C ALA A 155 26.84 30.49 5.75
N ALA A 156 27.53 31.14 6.70
CA ALA A 156 27.31 30.94 8.12
C ALA A 156 25.82 31.12 8.49
N PRO A 157 25.27 30.34 9.44
CA PRO A 157 23.88 30.47 9.84
C PRO A 157 23.62 31.88 10.35
N ALA A 158 22.96 32.71 9.53
CA ALA A 158 22.52 34.02 9.97
C ALA A 158 21.65 33.86 11.22
N GLU A 159 21.93 34.65 12.26
CA GLU A 159 21.16 34.66 13.51
C GLU A 159 19.67 34.54 13.20
N GLU A 160 18.98 33.61 13.87
CA GLU A 160 17.59 33.21 13.55
C GLU A 160 16.62 34.40 13.46
N ARG A 161 16.92 35.50 14.15
CA ARG A 161 16.15 36.76 14.17
C ARG A 161 16.40 37.70 12.98
N LYS A 162 17.40 37.45 12.14
CA LYS A 162 17.76 38.26 10.96
C LYS A 162 17.45 37.55 9.63
N ARG A 163 16.83 36.36 9.67
CA ARG A 163 16.40 35.65 8.47
C ARG A 163 15.38 36.50 7.72
N LYS A 164 15.79 37.05 6.57
CA LYS A 164 14.94 37.88 5.74
C LYS A 164 13.87 37.00 5.09
N TYR A 165 12.60 37.35 5.28
CA TYR A 165 11.46 36.63 4.71
C TYR A 165 11.56 36.66 3.17
N ASN A 166 11.76 35.48 2.58
CA ASN A 166 11.95 35.31 1.14
C ASN A 166 10.67 34.76 0.49
N SER A 167 9.59 35.54 0.47
CA SER A 167 8.30 35.09 -0.09
C SER A 167 8.18 35.23 -1.61
N MET A 168 9.14 35.88 -2.27
CA MET A 168 9.12 36.10 -3.71
C MET A 168 10.13 35.26 -4.49
N ALA A 169 10.98 34.48 -3.82
CA ALA A 169 11.84 33.53 -4.53
C ALA A 169 11.04 32.28 -4.88
N SER A 170 11.09 31.91 -6.15
CA SER A 170 10.62 30.62 -6.62
C SER A 170 11.60 29.53 -6.17
N ASP A 171 11.21 28.72 -5.18
CA ASP A 171 11.92 27.50 -4.75
C ASP A 171 11.63 26.32 -5.70
N ASP A 172 11.73 26.56 -7.02
CA ASP A 172 11.52 25.51 -8.00
C ASP A 172 12.73 24.58 -8.03
N VAL A 173 12.54 23.37 -7.51
CA VAL A 173 13.58 22.33 -7.43
C VAL A 173 13.74 21.68 -8.80
N THR A 174 14.82 22.06 -9.49
CA THR A 174 15.18 21.49 -10.80
C THR A 174 15.94 20.17 -10.63
N PRO A 175 15.86 19.24 -11.60
CA PRO A 175 16.62 17.99 -11.59
C PRO A 175 18.13 18.18 -11.36
N GLU A 176 18.72 19.22 -11.97
CA GLU A 176 20.13 19.57 -11.85
C GLU A 176 20.49 20.04 -10.43
N THR A 177 19.59 20.79 -9.79
CA THR A 177 19.79 21.21 -8.39
C THR A 177 19.69 20.03 -7.42
N MET A 178 18.84 19.05 -7.69
CA MET A 178 18.74 17.83 -6.87
C MET A 178 19.97 16.94 -7.04
N GLU A 179 20.48 16.80 -8.26
CA GLU A 179 21.72 16.07 -8.51
C GLU A 179 22.92 16.74 -7.82
N ALA A 180 23.03 18.07 -7.91
CA ALA A 180 24.06 18.84 -7.20
C ALA A 180 23.96 18.66 -5.68
N TYR A 181 22.74 18.70 -5.12
CA TYR A 181 22.50 18.45 -3.70
C TYR A 181 22.89 17.02 -3.29
N HIS A 182 22.56 16.02 -4.11
CA HIS A 182 22.96 14.63 -3.86
C HIS A 182 24.47 14.42 -3.93
N ARG A 183 25.16 15.07 -4.88
CA ARG A 183 26.63 15.04 -4.99
C ARG A 183 27.32 15.76 -3.83
N ALA A 184 26.78 16.88 -3.35
CA ALA A 184 27.36 17.66 -2.26
C ALA A 184 27.05 17.10 -0.86
N LYS A 185 26.04 16.23 -0.72
CA LYS A 185 25.61 15.69 0.56
C LYS A 185 26.60 14.65 1.09
N ALA A 186 27.56 15.11 1.89
CA ALA A 186 28.42 14.23 2.67
C ALA A 186 27.57 13.38 3.65
N ARG A 187 27.83 12.07 3.69
CA ARG A 187 27.24 11.17 4.68
C ARG A 187 28.26 10.99 5.81
N ALA A 188 27.84 11.28 7.04
CA ALA A 188 28.72 11.20 8.21
C ALA A 188 29.25 9.78 8.46
N ASP A 189 28.53 8.75 7.99
CA ASP A 189 28.88 7.34 8.14
C ASP A 189 29.55 6.74 6.90
N ASP A 190 29.94 7.54 5.91
CA ASP A 190 30.63 7.03 4.71
C ASP A 190 32.13 6.79 5.02
N PRO A 191 32.61 5.53 4.95
CA PRO A 191 34.02 5.22 5.20
C PRO A 191 34.98 5.88 4.21
N MET A 192 34.50 6.34 3.04
CA MET A 192 35.28 7.11 2.06
C MET A 192 35.36 8.61 2.36
N ALA A 193 34.54 9.13 3.27
CA ALA A 193 34.52 10.56 3.59
C ALA A 193 35.88 11.08 4.12
N ASN A 194 36.65 10.23 4.79
CA ASN A 194 37.98 10.56 5.33
C ASN A 194 39.14 10.33 4.35
N PHE A 195 38.86 9.80 3.15
CA PHE A 195 39.90 9.46 2.16
C PHE A 195 40.09 10.53 1.07
N ALA A 196 39.26 11.58 1.04
CA ALA A 196 39.38 12.66 0.08
C ALA A 196 40.37 13.75 0.56
N ASP A 197 41.17 14.26 -0.37
CA ASP A 197 42.12 15.38 -0.28
C ASP A 197 43.56 15.10 0.21
N THR A 198 44.32 14.36 -0.59
CA THR A 198 45.80 14.57 -0.71
C THR A 198 46.31 14.62 -2.16
N ALA A 199 45.43 14.68 -3.16
CA ALA A 199 45.84 14.78 -4.56
C ALA A 199 45.10 15.93 -5.27
N THR A 200 45.90 16.80 -5.89
CA THR A 200 45.57 17.82 -6.90
C THR A 200 44.91 19.12 -6.43
N ASP A 201 45.74 20.02 -5.89
CA ASP A 201 45.57 21.49 -5.91
C ASP A 201 46.87 22.15 -6.47
N ASP A 202 47.45 21.57 -7.53
CA ASP A 202 48.59 22.13 -8.28
C ASP A 202 48.38 21.89 -9.79
N GLU A 203 47.48 22.64 -10.42
CA GLU A 203 47.61 23.11 -11.80
C GLU A 203 46.50 24.13 -12.15
N ALA A 204 46.79 25.41 -11.92
CA ALA A 204 46.27 26.55 -12.66
C ALA A 204 47.25 27.73 -12.53
#